data_AF-A0A7V8RUU6-F1
#
_entry.id   AF-A0A7V8RUU6-F1
#
_cell.length_a   1.000
_cell.length_b   1.000
_cell.length_c   1.000
_cell.angle_alpha   90.00
_cell.angle_beta   90.00
_cell.angle_gamma   90.00
#
_symmetry.space_group_name_H-M   'P 1'
#
loop_
_entity.id
_entity.type
_entity.pdbx_description
1 polymer ?
#
loop_
_entity_poly.entity_id
_entity_poly.type
_entity_poly.pdbx_seq_one_letter_code
_entity_poly.pdbx_strand_id
1 'polypeptide(L)'
;MSLDNLKQSAANGSLVLHLDGDVIDQVIRACDAYIGALKDLKRDAQDLATYQLGFAELKLESGRALANAYQLKADRGHSSAADAFESHKQQVEEMKSLFVAIRKDYRGTEANNASNFGQFTK
;
A
#
# COMPACT_ATOMS: atom_id res chain seq x y z
N MET A 1 18.99 7.56 3.10
CA MET A 1 18.07 8.61 2.63
C MET A 1 16.67 8.20 3.05
N SER A 2 15.94 9.01 3.84
CA SER A 2 14.61 8.63 4.34
C SER A 2 13.53 8.82 3.27
N LEU A 3 12.37 8.16 3.43
CA LEU A 3 11.22 8.37 2.56
C LEU A 3 10.77 9.82 2.54
N ASP A 4 10.81 10.50 3.68
CA ASP A 4 10.47 11.92 3.77
C ASP A 4 11.41 12.79 2.92
N ASN A 5 12.71 12.47 2.92
CA ASN A 5 13.68 13.15 2.06
C ASN A 5 13.39 12.88 0.57
N LEU A 6 12.93 11.67 0.22
CA LEU A 6 12.52 11.33 -1.14
C LEU A 6 11.26 12.09 -1.56
N LYS A 7 10.25 12.18 -0.69
CA LYS A 7 9.03 12.97 -0.95
C LYS A 7 9.34 14.45 -1.09
N GLN A 8 10.20 14.99 -0.24
CA GLN A 8 10.63 16.39 -0.34
C GLN A 8 11.41 16.66 -1.63
N SER A 9 12.33 15.76 -2.00
CA SER A 9 13.06 15.83 -3.28
C SER A 9 12.14 15.65 -4.49
N ALA A 10 11.07 14.89 -4.34
CA ALA A 10 10.05 14.69 -5.37
C ALA A 10 9.02 15.81 -5.47
N ALA A 11 8.99 16.75 -4.52
CA ALA A 11 8.06 17.88 -4.50
C ALA A 11 8.75 19.21 -4.87
N ASN A 12 10.09 19.23 -4.85
CA ASN A 12 10.91 20.37 -5.24
C ASN A 12 11.62 20.13 -6.59
N GLY A 13 11.24 19.07 -7.32
CA GLY A 13 11.81 18.69 -8.61
C GLY A 13 13.24 18.16 -8.59
N SER A 14 13.88 17.96 -7.44
CA SER A 14 15.27 17.48 -7.36
C SER A 14 15.41 15.96 -7.47
N LEU A 15 14.32 15.21 -7.39
CA LEU A 15 14.28 13.77 -7.64
C LEU A 15 13.98 13.49 -9.12
N VAL A 16 15.00 13.07 -9.85
CA VAL A 16 14.86 12.67 -11.26
C VAL A 16 14.69 11.15 -11.33
N LEU A 17 13.52 10.69 -11.75
CA LEU A 17 13.21 9.28 -11.99
C LEU A 17 12.90 9.11 -13.47
N HIS A 18 13.78 8.46 -14.23
CA HIS A 18 13.58 8.19 -15.66
C HIS A 18 12.47 7.15 -15.87
N LEU A 19 11.23 7.56 -15.66
CA LEU A 19 10.01 6.81 -15.94
C LEU A 19 9.12 7.69 -16.82
N ASP A 20 8.62 7.12 -17.91
CA ASP A 20 7.62 7.79 -18.73
C ASP A 20 6.37 8.09 -17.88
N GLY A 21 5.68 9.20 -18.15
CA GLY A 21 4.49 9.61 -17.40
C GLY A 21 3.41 8.51 -17.34
N ASP A 22 3.24 7.76 -18.43
CA ASP A 22 2.33 6.63 -18.50
C ASP A 22 2.74 5.45 -17.60
N VAL A 23 4.04 5.27 -17.38
CA VAL A 23 4.57 4.24 -16.47
C VAL A 23 4.32 4.64 -15.02
N ILE A 24 4.47 5.93 -14.67
CA ILE A 24 4.13 6.43 -13.33
C ILE A 24 2.63 6.19 -13.03
N ASP A 25 1.77 6.41 -14.01
CA ASP A 25 0.34 6.15 -13.88
C ASP A 25 0.01 4.67 -13.69
N GLN A 26 0.72 3.78 -14.39
CA GLN A 26 0.59 2.34 -14.21
C GLN A 26 1.04 1.90 -12.81
N VAL A 27 2.14 2.44 -12.31
CA VAL A 27 2.62 2.14 -10.95
C VAL A 27 1.62 2.59 -9.90
N ILE A 28 1.05 3.80 -10.01
CA ILE A 28 0.03 4.29 -9.08
C ILE A 28 -1.20 3.37 -9.09
N ARG A 29 -1.67 2.94 -10.27
CA ARG A 29 -2.79 2.00 -10.39
C ARG A 29 -2.47 0.63 -9.79
N ALA A 30 -1.24 0.14 -9.98
CA ALA A 30 -0.79 -1.10 -9.37
C ALA A 30 -0.78 -1.01 -7.84
N CYS A 31 -0.31 0.12 -7.27
CA CYS A 31 -0.42 0.38 -5.83
C CYS A 31 -1.87 0.33 -5.35
N ASP A 32 -2.80 0.97 -6.07
CA ASP A 32 -4.23 0.96 -5.72
C ASP A 32 -4.84 -0.44 -5.72
N ALA A 33 -4.57 -1.21 -6.78
CA ALA A 33 -5.02 -2.60 -6.87
C ALA A 33 -4.47 -3.44 -5.71
N TYR A 34 -3.20 -3.27 -5.38
CA TYR A 34 -2.55 -4.04 -4.32
C TYR A 34 -3.02 -3.63 -2.91
N ILE A 35 -3.24 -2.34 -2.66
CA ILE A 35 -3.90 -1.86 -1.44
C ILE A 35 -5.29 -2.48 -1.28
N GLY A 36 -6.05 -2.59 -2.38
CA GLY A 36 -7.33 -3.30 -2.40
C GLY A 36 -7.19 -4.76 -1.97
N ALA A 37 -6.29 -5.51 -2.60
CA ALA A 37 -6.04 -6.91 -2.26
C ALA A 37 -5.61 -7.10 -0.79
N LEU A 38 -4.78 -6.20 -0.24
CA LEU A 38 -4.37 -6.25 1.16
C LEU A 38 -5.53 -5.98 2.13
N LYS A 39 -6.48 -5.11 1.76
CA LYS A 39 -7.71 -4.89 2.54
C LYS A 39 -8.59 -6.14 2.54
N ASP A 40 -8.74 -6.79 1.39
CA ASP A 40 -9.51 -8.04 1.29
C ASP A 40 -8.86 -9.14 2.12
N LEU A 41 -7.54 -9.36 2.00
CA LEU A 41 -6.81 -10.35 2.81
C LEU A 41 -6.91 -10.09 4.32
N LYS A 42 -6.88 -8.82 4.74
CA LYS A 42 -7.10 -8.44 6.13
C LYS A 42 -8.50 -8.84 6.59
N ARG A 43 -9.55 -8.54 5.80
CA ARG A 43 -10.92 -8.94 6.12
C ARG A 43 -11.04 -10.46 6.22
N ASP A 44 -10.48 -11.19 5.26
CA ASP A 44 -10.53 -12.66 5.26
C ASP A 44 -9.85 -13.24 6.52
N ALA A 45 -8.74 -12.64 6.97
CA ALA A 45 -8.08 -13.01 8.22
C ALA A 45 -8.96 -12.71 9.45
N GLN A 46 -9.66 -11.58 9.47
CA GLN A 46 -10.61 -11.23 10.53
C GLN A 46 -11.79 -12.20 10.58
N ASP A 47 -12.33 -12.57 9.42
CA ASP A 47 -13.41 -13.55 9.31
C ASP A 47 -12.95 -14.92 9.82
N LEU A 48 -11.75 -15.38 9.42
CA LEU A 48 -11.12 -16.61 9.91
C LEU A 48 -10.94 -16.62 11.44
N ALA A 49 -10.66 -15.46 12.05
CA ALA A 49 -10.50 -15.36 13.50
C ALA A 49 -11.81 -15.53 14.28
N THR A 50 -12.95 -15.51 13.60
CA THR A 50 -14.28 -15.77 14.19
C THR A 50 -14.88 -17.10 13.76
N TYR A 51 -14.22 -17.80 12.83
CA TYR A 51 -14.70 -19.06 12.30
C TYR A 51 -14.64 -20.18 13.35
N GLN A 52 -15.74 -20.92 13.48
CA GLN A 52 -15.84 -22.08 14.37
C GLN A 52 -15.36 -23.34 13.65
N LEU A 53 -14.39 -24.05 14.23
CA LEU A 53 -13.84 -25.29 13.67
C LEU A 53 -14.74 -26.52 13.89
N GLY A 54 -15.88 -26.34 14.56
CA GLY A 54 -16.94 -27.34 14.68
C GLY A 54 -16.76 -28.30 15.87
N PHE A 55 -17.13 -29.56 15.68
CA PHE A 55 -17.34 -30.53 16.76
C PHE A 55 -16.13 -30.70 17.70
N ALA A 56 -14.91 -30.71 17.15
CA ALA A 56 -13.68 -30.86 17.94
C ALA A 56 -13.44 -29.67 18.87
N GLU A 57 -13.72 -28.44 18.44
CA GLU A 57 -13.62 -27.24 19.27
C GLU A 57 -14.61 -27.26 20.44
N LEU A 58 -15.82 -27.78 20.21
CA LEU A 58 -16.90 -27.77 21.21
C LEU A 58 -16.79 -28.91 22.22
N LYS A 59 -16.12 -30.01 21.88
CA LYS A 59 -16.14 -31.25 22.67
C LYS A 59 -14.77 -31.72 23.15
N LEU A 60 -13.68 -31.27 22.53
CA LEU A 60 -12.31 -31.65 22.90
C LEU A 60 -11.50 -30.43 23.31
N GLU A 61 -10.82 -30.53 24.45
CA GLU A 61 -9.96 -29.44 24.93
C GLU A 61 -8.81 -29.15 23.97
N SER A 62 -8.23 -30.19 23.35
CA SER A 62 -7.21 -30.04 22.31
C SER A 62 -7.74 -29.35 21.05
N GLY A 63 -8.98 -29.64 20.64
CA GLY A 63 -9.63 -28.97 19.51
C GLY A 63 -9.87 -27.49 19.78
N ARG A 64 -10.30 -27.16 21.01
CA ARG A 64 -10.46 -25.77 21.47
C ARG A 64 -9.13 -25.02 21.52
N ALA A 65 -8.07 -25.65 22.04
CA ALA A 65 -6.74 -25.06 22.07
C ALA A 65 -6.21 -24.77 20.66
N LEU A 66 -6.43 -25.70 19.71
CA LEU A 66 -6.07 -25.52 18.31
C LEU A 66 -6.86 -24.37 17.67
N ALA A 67 -8.18 -24.32 17.87
CA ALA A 67 -9.03 -23.24 17.38
C ALA A 67 -8.55 -21.87 17.85
N ASN A 68 -8.26 -21.75 19.16
CA ASN A 68 -7.73 -20.52 19.73
C ASN A 68 -6.38 -20.12 19.11
N ALA A 69 -5.47 -21.08 18.90
CA ALA A 69 -4.18 -20.80 18.27
C ALA A 69 -4.31 -20.30 16.82
N TYR A 70 -5.24 -20.86 16.04
CA TYR A 70 -5.54 -20.37 14.69
C TYR A 70 -6.15 -18.97 14.71
N GLN A 71 -7.13 -18.72 15.56
CA GLN A 71 -7.80 -17.42 15.68
C GLN A 71 -6.83 -16.31 16.14
N LEU A 72 -5.88 -16.63 17.02
CA LEU A 72 -4.79 -15.73 17.42
C LEU A 72 -3.84 -15.41 16.26
N LYS A 73 -3.47 -16.40 15.45
CA LYS A 73 -2.63 -16.15 14.26
C LYS A 73 -3.35 -15.36 13.17
N ALA A 74 -4.67 -15.51 13.07
CA ALA A 74 -5.47 -14.84 12.05
C ALA A 74 -5.60 -13.33 12.35
N ASP A 75 -6.07 -12.94 13.54
CA ASP A 75 -6.33 -11.52 13.89
C ASP A 75 -6.22 -11.19 15.39
N ARG A 76 -6.32 -12.17 16.30
CA ARG A 76 -6.43 -11.88 17.75
C ARG A 76 -5.10 -11.75 18.49
N GLY A 77 -3.97 -12.03 17.84
CA GLY A 77 -2.64 -12.00 18.43
C GLY A 77 -1.77 -10.86 17.89
N HIS A 78 -0.68 -10.54 18.60
CA HIS A 78 0.36 -9.65 18.06
C HIS A 78 1.07 -10.31 16.88
N SER A 79 1.34 -9.53 15.84
CA SER A 79 1.92 -10.02 14.58
C SER A 79 1.03 -11.06 13.91
N SER A 80 -0.30 -10.86 14.00
CA SER A 80 -1.27 -11.65 13.27
C SER A 80 -1.16 -11.44 11.76
N ALA A 81 -1.81 -12.29 10.98
CA ALA A 81 -1.94 -12.09 9.54
C ALA A 81 -2.58 -10.73 9.22
N ALA A 82 -3.65 -10.36 9.94
CA ALA A 82 -4.31 -9.07 9.79
C ALA A 82 -3.37 -7.88 10.08
N ASP A 83 -2.54 -7.96 11.12
CA ASP A 83 -1.52 -6.94 11.43
C ASP A 83 -0.48 -6.84 10.30
N ALA A 84 -0.02 -7.97 9.78
CA ALA A 84 0.96 -8.01 8.70
C ALA A 84 0.40 -7.38 7.41
N PHE A 85 -0.84 -7.69 7.04
CA PHE A 85 -1.51 -7.07 5.89
C PHE A 85 -1.71 -5.57 6.07
N GLU A 86 -2.10 -5.13 7.27
CA GLU A 86 -2.24 -3.70 7.59
C GLU A 86 -0.90 -2.95 7.50
N SER A 87 0.15 -3.51 8.10
CA SER A 87 1.50 -2.95 8.04
C SER A 87 2.00 -2.83 6.60
N HIS A 88 1.81 -3.89 5.80
CA HIS A 88 2.23 -3.85 4.41
C HIS A 88 1.41 -2.86 3.58
N LYS A 89 0.11 -2.73 3.86
CA LYS A 89 -0.75 -1.72 3.22
C LYS A 89 -0.23 -0.31 3.47
N GLN A 90 0.18 0.01 4.69
CA GLN A 90 0.76 1.32 5.03
C GLN A 90 2.02 1.61 4.22
N GLN A 91 2.90 0.62 4.05
CA GLN A 91 4.11 0.76 3.21
C GLN A 91 3.76 1.01 1.73
N VAL A 92 2.72 0.35 1.21
CA VAL A 92 2.28 0.57 -0.19
C VAL A 92 1.61 1.93 -0.36
N GLU A 93 0.84 2.40 0.63
CA GLU A 93 0.26 3.76 0.66
C GLU A 93 1.36 4.83 0.67
N GLU A 94 2.42 4.61 1.45
CA GLU A 94 3.62 5.44 1.49
C GLU A 94 4.31 5.49 0.11
N MET A 95 4.53 4.33 -0.52
CA MET A 95 5.11 4.24 -1.85
C MET A 95 4.24 4.94 -2.90
N LYS A 96 2.92 4.73 -2.88
CA LYS A 96 1.97 5.42 -3.76
C LYS A 96 2.09 6.94 -3.63
N SER A 97 2.18 7.45 -2.40
CA SER A 97 2.27 8.90 -2.16
C SER A 97 3.53 9.51 -2.79
N LEU A 98 4.65 8.78 -2.82
CA LEU A 98 5.87 9.20 -3.51
C LEU A 98 5.64 9.30 -5.02
N PHE A 99 5.06 8.28 -5.65
CA PHE A 99 4.79 8.30 -7.10
C PHE A 99 3.79 9.39 -7.50
N VAL A 100 2.79 9.68 -6.65
CA VAL A 100 1.87 10.81 -6.87
C VAL A 100 2.60 12.15 -6.83
N ALA A 101 3.54 12.33 -5.90
CA ALA A 101 4.36 13.55 -5.84
C ALA A 101 5.22 13.70 -7.11
N ILE A 102 5.91 12.64 -7.52
CA ILE A 102 6.74 12.62 -8.74
C ILE A 102 5.89 12.99 -9.97
N ARG A 103 4.71 12.38 -10.13
CA ARG A 103 3.80 12.69 -11.26
C ARG A 103 3.41 14.17 -11.31
N LYS A 104 3.16 14.78 -10.15
CA LYS A 104 2.77 16.19 -10.04
C LYS A 104 3.91 17.10 -10.50
N ASP A 105 5.13 16.80 -10.08
CA ASP A 105 6.32 17.56 -10.46
C ASP A 105 6.64 17.45 -11.96
N TYR A 106 6.49 16.25 -12.55
CA TYR A 106 6.62 16.06 -14.00
C TYR A 106 5.66 16.97 -14.79
N ARG A 107 4.37 16.94 -14.43
CA ARG A 107 3.35 17.77 -15.09
C ARG A 107 3.59 19.28 -14.89
N GLY A 108 4.06 19.67 -13.71
CA GLY A 108 4.44 21.07 -13.44
C GLY A 108 5.60 21.53 -14.30
N THR A 109 6.64 20.70 -14.42
CA THR A 109 7.82 20.99 -15.25
C THR A 109 7.48 21.07 -16.73
N GLU A 110 6.68 20.13 -17.25
CA GLU A 110 6.21 20.16 -18.64
C GLU A 110 5.37 21.41 -18.94
N ALA A 111 4.43 21.77 -18.06
CA ALA A 111 3.60 22.96 -18.24
C ALA A 111 4.43 24.25 -18.25
N ASN A 112 5.41 24.38 -17.33
CA ASN A 112 6.31 25.54 -17.26
C ASN A 112 7.21 25.65 -18.49
N ASN A 113 7.73 24.52 -18.98
CA ASN A 113 8.53 24.50 -20.21
C ASN A 113 7.67 24.89 -21.42
N ALA A 114 6.47 24.31 -21.57
CA ALA A 114 5.56 24.64 -22.67
C ALA A 114 5.16 26.13 -22.67
N SER A 115 4.90 26.73 -21.50
CA SER A 115 4.60 28.16 -21.39
C SER A 115 5.79 29.05 -21.75
N ASN A 116 7.01 28.66 -21.36
CA ASN A 116 8.22 29.42 -21.68
C ASN A 116 8.56 29.35 -23.16
N PHE A 117 8.46 28.18 -23.81
CA PHE A 117 8.69 28.05 -25.26
C PHE A 117 7.62 28.79 -26.10
N GLY A 118 6.38 28.88 -25.62
CA GLY A 118 5.33 29.67 -26.27
C GLY A 118 5.53 31.19 -26.19
N GLN A 119 6.38 31.68 -25.28
CA GLN A 119 6.74 33.10 -25.18
C GLN A 119 7.91 33.47 -26.11
N PHE A 120 8.81 32.55 -26.43
CA PHE A 120 9.92 32.80 -27.37
C PHE A 120 9.54 32.71 -28.85
N THR A 121 8.29 32.36 -29.17
CA THR A 121 7.77 32.21 -30.54
C THR A 121 6.76 33.29 -30.94
N LYS A 122 6.65 34.38 -30.17
CA LYS A 122 5.85 35.57 -30.52
C LYS A 122 6.71 36.77 -30.86
#